data_AF-A0A2A5RWD1-F1
#
_entry.id   AF-A0A2A5RWD1-F1
#
_cell.length_a   1.000
_cell.length_b   1.000
_cell.length_c   1.000
_cell.angle_alpha   90.00
_cell.angle_beta   90.00
_cell.angle_gamma   90.00
#
_symmetry.space_group_name_H-M   'P 1'
#
loop_
_entity.id
_entity.type
_entity.pdbx_description
1 polymer ?
#
loop_
_entity_poly.entity_id
_entity_poly.type
_entity_poly.pdbx_seq_one_letter_code
_entity_poly.pdbx_strand_id
1 'polypeptide(L)'
;MHKKEQRTEAITLITQLIDTMKSQESATLLTILTESSHQLAENKEAIQYVLPRVCNAIAREMLTDNTIVSDEAMALYFKLKQLSSRSAYKIGNPGFL
;
A
#
# COMPACT_ATOMS: atom_id res chain seq x y z
N MET A 1 -4.41 -15.56 8.99
CA MET A 1 -4.48 -14.10 9.07
C MET A 1 -5.93 -13.65 9.13
N HIS A 2 -6.33 -13.05 10.23
CA HIS A 2 -7.65 -12.43 10.37
C HIS A 2 -7.69 -11.13 9.55
N LYS A 3 -8.83 -10.82 8.90
CA LYS A 3 -8.99 -9.60 8.06
C LYS A 3 -8.69 -8.30 8.82
N LYS A 4 -8.95 -8.29 10.14
CA LYS A 4 -8.65 -7.16 11.03
C LYS A 4 -7.15 -6.95 11.22
N GLU A 5 -6.40 -8.04 11.44
CA GLU A 5 -4.93 -8.02 11.55
C GLU A 5 -4.29 -7.52 10.26
N GLN A 6 -4.80 -7.98 9.10
CA GLN A 6 -4.32 -7.52 7.80
C GLN A 6 -4.48 -6.01 7.59
N ARG A 7 -5.59 -5.44 8.08
CA ARG A 7 -5.85 -4.00 7.96
C ARG A 7 -4.91 -3.20 8.83
N THR A 8 -4.73 -3.64 10.07
CA THR A 8 -3.76 -3.01 10.97
C THR A 8 -2.35 -3.08 10.39
N GLU A 9 -1.92 -4.23 9.88
CA GLU A 9 -0.60 -4.40 9.27
C GLU A 9 -0.41 -3.51 8.02
N ALA A 10 -1.44 -3.43 7.15
CA ALA A 10 -1.41 -2.54 5.99
C ALA A 10 -1.28 -1.06 6.37
N ILE A 11 -2.04 -0.61 7.37
CA ILE A 11 -1.97 0.77 7.87
C ILE A 11 -0.58 1.03 8.45
N THR A 12 -0.04 0.13 9.28
CA THR A 12 1.30 0.28 9.84
C THR A 12 2.37 0.41 8.77
N LEU A 13 2.34 -0.43 7.73
CA LEU A 13 3.29 -0.38 6.63
C LEU A 13 3.21 0.94 5.85
N ILE A 14 1.99 1.45 5.62
CA ILE A 14 1.80 2.75 4.94
C ILE A 14 2.28 3.90 5.82
N THR A 15 2.04 3.87 7.13
CA THR A 15 2.58 4.88 8.05
C THR A 15 4.11 4.88 8.05
N GLN A 16 4.75 3.72 8.08
CA GLN A 16 6.21 3.61 7.97
C GLN A 16 6.72 4.16 6.63
N LEU A 17 6.01 3.88 5.53
CA LEU A 17 6.30 4.46 4.21
C LEU A 17 6.20 5.99 4.23
N ILE A 18 5.17 6.55 4.86
CA ILE A 18 5.01 8.01 5.01
C ILE A 18 6.21 8.60 5.74
N ASP A 19 6.59 8.02 6.89
CA ASP A 19 7.71 8.52 7.69
C ASP A 19 9.04 8.43 6.95
N THR A 20 9.27 7.34 6.21
CA THR A 20 10.47 7.12 5.40
C THR A 20 10.55 8.10 4.22
N MET A 21 9.40 8.42 3.61
CA MET A 21 9.34 9.29 2.42
C MET A 21 9.21 10.77 2.77
N LYS A 22 8.91 11.13 4.02
CA LYS A 22 8.70 12.52 4.45
C LYS A 22 9.91 13.43 4.20
N SER A 23 11.12 12.86 4.22
CA SER A 23 12.36 13.58 3.94
C SER A 23 12.73 13.66 2.46
N GLN A 24 11.99 12.99 1.56
CA GLN A 24 12.29 12.90 0.12
C GLN A 24 11.48 13.90 -0.74
N GLU A 25 10.75 14.83 -0.12
CA GLU A 25 10.04 15.97 -0.74
C GLU A 25 9.03 15.64 -1.89
N SER A 26 8.67 14.37 -2.11
CA SER A 26 7.61 14.03 -3.08
C SER A 26 6.22 14.29 -2.49
N ALA A 27 5.73 15.52 -2.68
CA ALA A 27 4.41 15.95 -2.18
C ALA A 27 3.27 15.06 -2.71
N THR A 28 3.31 14.69 -4.00
CA THR A 28 2.28 13.84 -4.62
C THR A 28 2.25 12.44 -4.00
N LEU A 29 3.40 11.80 -3.81
CA LEU A 29 3.46 10.48 -3.20
C LEU A 29 3.02 10.51 -1.74
N LEU A 30 3.40 11.53 -0.98
CA LEU A 30 2.96 11.71 0.41
C LEU A 30 1.44 11.89 0.51
N THR A 31 0.83 12.61 -0.42
CA THR A 31 -0.63 12.72 -0.52
C THR A 31 -1.27 11.36 -0.78
N ILE A 32 -0.79 10.61 -1.78
CA ILE A 32 -1.32 9.28 -2.11
C ILE A 32 -1.19 8.31 -0.92
N LEU A 33 -0.06 8.31 -0.23
CA LEU A 33 0.16 7.47 0.95
C LEU A 33 -0.80 7.85 2.09
N THR A 34 -1.00 9.15 2.33
CA THR A 34 -1.90 9.64 3.39
C THR A 34 -3.36 9.30 3.08
N GLU A 35 -3.81 9.53 1.85
CA GLU A 35 -5.17 9.17 1.39
C GLU A 35 -5.40 7.65 1.48
N SER A 36 -4.41 6.86 1.07
CA SER A 36 -4.46 5.40 1.15
C SER A 36 -4.59 4.89 2.59
N SER A 37 -3.84 5.49 3.52
CA SER A 37 -3.96 5.19 4.94
C SER A 37 -5.36 5.50 5.47
N HIS A 38 -5.91 6.66 5.10
CA HIS A 38 -7.27 7.05 5.48
C HIS A 38 -8.33 6.08 4.93
N GLN A 39 -8.26 5.72 3.65
CA GLN A 39 -9.16 4.74 3.03
C GLN A 39 -9.11 3.38 3.75
N LEU A 40 -7.93 2.94 4.17
CA LEU A 40 -7.79 1.70 4.93
C LEU A 40 -8.32 1.85 6.36
N ALA A 41 -8.21 3.02 6.99
CA ALA A 41 -8.73 3.27 8.33
C ALA A 41 -10.27 3.35 8.37
N GLU A 42 -10.91 3.93 7.35
CA GLU A 42 -12.37 4.06 7.29
C GLU A 42 -13.12 2.71 7.29
N ASN A 43 -12.44 1.62 6.91
CA ASN A 43 -12.99 0.25 6.92
C ASN A 43 -14.35 0.09 6.18
N LYS A 44 -14.68 1.00 5.26
CA LYS A 44 -15.92 0.97 4.47
C LYS A 44 -15.93 -0.15 3.42
N GLU A 45 -14.75 -0.52 2.92
CA GLU A 45 -14.59 -1.54 1.89
C GLU A 45 -13.72 -2.69 2.36
N ALA A 46 -13.98 -3.91 1.87
CA ALA A 46 -13.21 -5.07 2.22
C ALA A 46 -11.74 -4.90 1.79
N ILE A 47 -10.82 -5.18 2.71
CA ILE A 47 -9.37 -4.95 2.52
C ILE A 47 -8.80 -5.62 1.25
N GLN A 48 -9.37 -6.76 0.87
CA GLN A 48 -9.05 -7.50 -0.34
C GLN A 48 -9.26 -6.72 -1.66
N TYR A 49 -10.14 -5.69 -1.67
CA TYR A 49 -10.35 -4.81 -2.82
C TYR A 49 -9.60 -3.48 -2.70
N VAL A 50 -9.46 -2.96 -1.47
CA VAL A 50 -8.77 -1.69 -1.22
C VAL A 50 -7.27 -1.84 -1.37
N LEU A 51 -6.69 -2.87 -0.75
CA LEU A 51 -5.25 -3.01 -0.64
C LEU A 51 -4.52 -3.16 -1.99
N PRO A 52 -5.05 -3.92 -2.98
CA PRO A 52 -4.46 -3.94 -4.32
C PRO A 52 -4.52 -2.58 -5.03
N ARG A 53 -5.63 -1.84 -4.91
CA ARG A 53 -5.76 -0.49 -5.52
C ARG A 53 -4.76 0.49 -4.91
N VAL A 54 -4.63 0.49 -3.59
CA VAL A 54 -3.62 1.27 -2.85
C VAL A 54 -2.20 0.92 -3.33
N CYS A 55 -1.87 -0.36 -3.41
CA CYS A 55 -0.55 -0.80 -3.88
C CYS A 55 -0.25 -0.32 -5.31
N ASN A 56 -1.25 -0.31 -6.19
CA ASN A 56 -1.07 0.15 -7.57
C ASN A 56 -0.90 1.68 -7.66
N ALA A 57 -1.64 2.45 -6.86
CA ALA A 57 -1.50 3.90 -6.81
C ALA A 57 -0.10 4.32 -6.32
N ILE A 58 0.37 3.68 -5.25
CA ILE A 58 1.72 3.90 -4.71
C ILE A 58 2.79 3.53 -5.75
N ALA A 59 2.66 2.35 -6.38
CA ALA A 59 3.61 1.90 -7.40
C ALA A 59 3.73 2.87 -8.56
N ARG A 60 2.58 3.38 -9.05
CA ARG A 60 2.54 4.28 -10.19
C ARG A 60 3.34 5.56 -9.90
N GLU A 61 3.21 6.09 -8.70
CA GLU A 61 3.90 7.32 -8.31
C GLU A 61 5.38 7.10 -7.99
N MET A 62 5.73 5.93 -7.41
CA MET A 62 7.12 5.53 -7.17
C MET A 62 7.90 5.29 -8.48
N LEU A 63 7.21 5.01 -9.59
CA LEU A 63 7.81 4.82 -10.91
C LEU A 63 7.91 6.13 -11.72
N THR A 64 7.40 7.25 -11.21
CA THR A 64 7.55 8.55 -11.85
C THR A 64 9.01 9.02 -11.74
N ASP A 65 9.60 9.51 -12.84
CA ASP A 65 11.01 9.92 -12.91
C ASP A 65 11.43 11.00 -11.88
N ASN A 66 10.45 11.73 -11.33
CA ASN A 66 10.68 12.78 -10.34
C ASN A 66 10.59 12.28 -8.88
N THR A 67 10.31 10.99 -8.67
CA THR A 67 10.20 10.41 -7.34
C THR A 67 11.45 9.60 -7.03
N ILE A 68 12.33 10.17 -6.21
CA ILE A 68 13.42 9.40 -5.62
C ILE A 68 12.80 8.53 -4.52
N VAL A 69 13.12 7.24 -4.52
CA VAL A 69 12.65 6.27 -3.53
C VAL A 69 13.87 5.59 -2.92
N SER A 70 13.98 5.57 -1.59
CA SER A 70 15.04 4.81 -0.90
C SER A 70 14.80 3.29 -0.96
N ASP A 71 15.88 2.51 -0.81
CA ASP A 71 15.80 1.05 -0.67
C ASP A 71 14.89 0.63 0.50
N GLU A 72 14.91 1.40 1.59
CA GLU A 72 14.03 1.17 2.75
C GLU A 72 12.56 1.37 2.39
N ALA A 73 12.21 2.46 1.70
CA ALA A 73 10.84 2.69 1.24
C ALA A 73 10.39 1.63 0.24
N MET A 74 11.28 1.21 -0.66
CA MET A 74 11.02 0.13 -1.60
C MET A 74 10.77 -1.21 -0.88
N ALA A 75 11.54 -1.53 0.15
CA ALA A 75 11.34 -2.73 0.97
C ALA A 75 10.01 -2.72 1.72
N LEU A 76 9.61 -1.57 2.29
CA LEU A 76 8.30 -1.38 2.92
C LEU A 76 7.16 -1.53 1.91
N TYR A 77 7.31 -0.97 0.70
CA TYR A 77 6.34 -1.15 -0.38
C TYR A 77 6.21 -2.63 -0.79
N PHE A 78 7.31 -3.37 -0.90
CA PHE A 78 7.23 -4.79 -1.23
C PHE A 78 6.52 -5.62 -0.15
N LYS A 79 6.72 -5.31 1.14
CA LYS A 79 5.95 -5.94 2.23
C LYS A 79 4.45 -5.66 2.08
N LEU A 80 4.08 -4.41 1.78
CA LEU A 80 2.69 -4.02 1.53
C LEU A 80 2.09 -4.78 0.32
N LYS A 81 2.86 -4.91 -0.76
CA LYS A 81 2.46 -5.67 -1.96
C LYS A 81 2.29 -7.17 -1.69
N GLN A 82 3.16 -7.76 -0.87
CA GLN A 82 2.99 -9.16 -0.44
C GLN A 82 1.73 -9.34 0.43
N LEU A 83 1.42 -8.36 1.26
CA LEU A 83 0.20 -8.35 2.05
C LEU A 83 -1.04 -8.28 1.14
N SER A 84 -0.98 -7.52 0.04
CA SER A 84 -2.08 -7.38 -0.94
C SER A 84 -2.30 -8.63 -1.80
N SER A 85 -1.23 -9.35 -2.17
CA SER A 85 -1.38 -10.61 -2.91
C SER A 85 -2.04 -11.69 -2.05
N ARG A 86 -1.68 -11.76 -0.76
CA ARG A 86 -2.28 -12.70 0.19
C ARG A 86 -3.78 -12.46 0.44
N SER A 87 -4.28 -11.23 0.32
CA SER A 87 -5.74 -10.99 0.37
C SER A 87 -6.46 -11.34 -0.92
N ALA A 88 -5.81 -11.19 -2.08
CA ALA A 88 -6.42 -11.47 -3.37
C ALA A 88 -6.70 -12.96 -3.58
N TYR A 89 -5.81 -13.86 -3.13
CA TYR A 89 -5.95 -15.31 -3.31
C TYR A 89 -7.08 -15.98 -2.51
N LYS A 90 -7.71 -15.29 -1.54
CA LYS A 90 -8.85 -15.85 -0.78
C LYS A 90 -10.22 -15.54 -1.39
N ILE A 91 -10.29 -14.70 -2.41
CA ILE A 91 -11.47 -14.57 -3.25
C ILE A 91 -11.11 -15.36 -4.51
N GLY A 92 -11.81 -16.45 -4.79
CA GLY A 92 -11.56 -17.24 -5.99
C GLY A 92 -11.54 -16.33 -7.22
N ASN A 93 -10.35 -16.09 -7.76
CA ASN A 93 -10.16 -15.36 -8.99
C ASN A 93 -9.70 -16.39 -10.02
N PRO A 94 -10.61 -16.99 -10.81
CA PRO A 94 -10.29 -18.07 -11.75
C PRO A 94 -9.53 -17.59 -13.00
N GLY A 95 -8.95 -16.38 -12.99
CA GLY A 95 -8.40 -15.71 -14.16
C GLY A 95 -6.88 -15.67 -14.27
N PHE A 96 -6.14 -16.42 -13.45
CA PHE A 96 -4.69 -16.58 -13.61
C PHE A 96 -4.33 -18.07 -13.59
N LEU A 97 -4.44 -18.68 -14.77
CA LEU A 97 -3.66 -19.85 -15.20
C LEU A 97 -2.94 -19.45 -16.49
#